data_AF-A0A2T4A4Y0-F1
#
_entry.id   AF-A0A2T4A4Y0-F1
#
_cell.length_a   1.000
_cell.length_b   1.000
_cell.length_c   1.000
_cell.angle_alpha   90.00
_cell.angle_beta   90.00
_cell.angle_gamma   90.00
#
_symmetry.space_group_name_H-M   'P 1'
#
loop_
_entity.id
_entity.type
_entity.pdbx_description
1 polymer ?
#
loop_
_entity_poly.entity_id
_entity_poly.type
_entity_poly.pdbx_seq_one_letter_code
_entity_poly.pdbx_strand_id
1 'polypeptide(L)'
;MRDHNSYQGKVYRILPDQWDEDTSATPLQLPKAVKEHMVIVVGRSKTKPHWLEVVTITKTFSSKVNKDWYIPIAPLPKNRETNMQLHFCDDPYGDRGLPFYSYARVDEVYQVPQHVLQEVISWHRHLELKQSSYNALINFIPTLT
;
A
#
# COMPACT_ATOMS: atom_id res chain seq x y z
N MET A 1 11.85 7.30 -14.55
CA MET A 1 11.83 7.69 -13.12
C MET A 1 10.41 8.11 -12.78
N ARG A 2 9.83 7.65 -11.66
CA ARG A 2 8.57 8.20 -11.15
C ARG A 2 8.79 9.64 -10.72
N ASP A 3 7.81 10.50 -10.96
CA ASP A 3 7.81 11.87 -10.44
C ASP A 3 7.84 11.80 -8.90
N HIS A 4 8.74 12.55 -8.26
CA HIS A 4 8.83 12.63 -6.79
C HIS A 4 7.52 13.12 -6.17
N ASN A 5 6.69 13.84 -6.93
CA ASN A 5 5.35 14.29 -6.52
C ASN A 5 4.24 13.24 -6.73
N SER A 6 4.56 12.05 -7.26
CA SER A 6 3.59 10.98 -7.43
C SER A 6 3.30 10.26 -6.12
N TYR A 7 2.02 9.92 -5.89
CA TYR A 7 1.57 9.06 -4.78
C TYR A 7 1.92 7.59 -5.03
N GLN A 8 2.04 7.19 -6.30
CA GLN A 8 2.14 5.79 -6.70
C GLN A 8 3.37 5.10 -6.09
N GLY A 9 3.14 3.95 -5.48
CA GLY A 9 4.14 3.10 -4.81
C GLY A 9 4.65 3.64 -3.48
N LYS A 10 4.18 4.80 -3.03
CA LYS A 10 4.45 5.31 -1.68
C LYS A 10 3.55 4.65 -0.64
N VAL A 11 4.05 4.62 0.59
CA VAL A 11 3.37 4.05 1.76
C VAL A 11 2.78 5.16 2.62
N TYR A 12 1.53 4.97 3.02
CA TYR A 12 0.79 5.90 3.85
C TYR A 12 0.12 5.19 5.02
N ARG A 13 -0.23 5.96 6.04
CA ARG A 13 -1.26 5.61 7.03
C ARG A 13 -2.52 6.39 6.73
N ILE A 14 -3.65 5.90 7.20
CA ILE A 14 -4.90 6.66 7.16
C ILE A 14 -5.00 7.46 8.44
N LEU A 15 -5.32 8.75 8.33
CA LEU A 15 -5.62 9.57 9.49
C LEU A 15 -6.87 9.03 10.20
N PRO A 16 -6.80 8.72 11.51
CA PRO A 16 -7.99 8.40 12.27
C PRO A 16 -8.86 9.66 12.31
N ASP A 17 -10.09 9.53 11.82
CA ASP A 17 -11.19 10.48 12.04
C ASP A 17 -11.11 11.84 11.33
N GLN A 18 -10.73 11.86 10.05
CA GLN A 18 -11.04 13.04 9.23
C GLN A 18 -12.48 13.01 8.69
N TRP A 19 -13.15 14.13 8.93
CA TRP A 19 -14.47 14.45 8.43
C TRP A 19 -14.30 14.95 7.00
N ASP A 20 -15.21 14.56 6.10
CA ASP A 20 -15.22 15.12 4.74
C ASP A 20 -15.56 16.61 4.86
N GLU A 21 -14.58 17.49 4.67
CA GLU A 21 -14.78 18.95 4.80
C GLU A 21 -15.76 19.49 3.73
N ASP A 22 -15.94 18.77 2.62
CA ASP A 22 -16.76 19.20 1.48
C ASP A 22 -18.20 18.69 1.53
N THR A 23 -18.52 17.73 2.39
CA THR A 23 -19.89 17.22 2.55
C THR A 23 -20.28 17.18 4.01
N SER A 24 -21.22 18.04 4.38
CA SER A 24 -22.04 17.99 5.59
C SER A 24 -21.92 16.67 6.39
N ALA A 25 -21.07 16.68 7.40
CA ALA A 25 -21.12 15.87 8.63
C ALA A 25 -21.49 14.38 8.49
N THR A 26 -20.88 13.63 7.56
CA THR A 26 -20.86 12.17 7.65
C THR A 26 -19.42 11.64 7.76
N PRO A 27 -19.10 10.82 8.77
CA PRO A 27 -17.78 10.22 8.88
C PRO A 27 -17.49 9.40 7.63
N LEU A 28 -16.34 9.62 7.00
CA LEU A 28 -15.90 8.82 5.86
C LEU A 28 -15.80 7.35 6.29
N GLN A 29 -16.70 6.52 5.77
CA GLN A 29 -16.75 5.09 6.08
C GLN A 29 -15.72 4.32 5.25
N LEU A 30 -14.46 4.38 5.68
CA LEU A 30 -13.42 3.50 5.14
C LEU A 30 -13.45 2.12 5.79
N PRO A 31 -13.14 1.04 5.04
CA PRO A 31 -13.02 -0.30 5.60
C PRO A 31 -11.99 -0.34 6.73
N LYS A 32 -12.30 -1.11 7.79
CA LYS A 32 -11.43 -1.29 8.96
C LYS A 32 -10.00 -1.71 8.57
N ALA A 33 -9.89 -2.57 7.54
CA ALA A 33 -8.61 -3.03 7.01
C ALA A 33 -7.69 -1.86 6.59
N VAL A 34 -8.24 -0.81 5.97
CA VAL A 34 -7.47 0.35 5.54
C VAL A 34 -7.19 1.30 6.70
N LYS A 35 -8.14 1.47 7.64
CA LYS A 35 -7.97 2.35 8.80
C LYS A 35 -6.86 1.89 9.76
N GLU A 36 -6.71 0.59 9.95
CA GLU A 36 -5.77 0.03 10.95
C GLU A 36 -4.39 -0.30 10.39
N HIS A 37 -4.22 -0.28 9.06
CA HIS A 37 -3.00 -0.72 8.41
C HIS A 37 -2.33 0.41 7.63
N MET A 38 -1.03 0.24 7.39
CA MET A 38 -0.36 1.01 6.34
C MET A 38 -0.85 0.54 4.98
N VAL A 39 -0.81 1.42 3.99
CA VAL A 39 -1.27 1.13 2.63
C VAL A 39 -0.24 1.55 1.59
N ILE A 40 -0.18 0.82 0.50
CA ILE A 40 0.62 1.16 -0.70
C ILE A 40 -0.34 1.70 -1.74
N VAL A 41 -0.07 2.89 -2.27
CA VAL A 41 -0.86 3.44 -3.37
C VAL A 41 -0.48 2.73 -4.67
N VAL A 42 -1.45 2.10 -5.32
CA VAL A 42 -1.26 1.39 -6.59
C VAL A 42 -1.68 2.22 -7.79
N GLY A 43 -2.58 3.18 -7.62
CA GLY A 43 -3.07 4.01 -8.71
C GLY A 43 -3.99 5.15 -8.26
N ARG A 44 -4.55 5.86 -9.25
CA ARG A 44 -5.66 6.79 -9.05
C ARG A 44 -6.96 6.05 -9.33
N SER A 45 -8.02 6.35 -8.57
CA SER A 45 -9.35 5.82 -8.87
C SER A 45 -9.81 6.27 -10.24
N LYS A 46 -10.32 5.33 -11.04
CA LYS A 46 -10.90 5.61 -12.36
C LYS A 46 -12.31 6.22 -12.27
N THR A 47 -12.98 6.06 -11.13
CA THR A 47 -14.40 6.40 -10.95
C THR A 47 -14.61 7.58 -10.01
N LYS A 48 -13.65 7.88 -9.12
CA LYS A 48 -13.76 8.95 -8.12
C LYS A 48 -12.58 9.93 -8.26
N PRO A 49 -12.83 11.19 -8.68
CA PRO A 49 -11.80 12.22 -8.71
C PRO A 49 -11.15 12.42 -7.34
N HIS A 50 -9.84 12.64 -7.28
CA HIS A 50 -9.06 12.82 -6.04
C HIS A 50 -9.04 11.62 -5.07
N TRP A 51 -9.51 10.45 -5.52
CA TRP A 51 -9.35 9.20 -4.78
C TRP A 51 -8.20 8.38 -5.37
N LEU A 52 -7.58 7.60 -4.50
CA LEU A 52 -6.44 6.74 -4.80
C LEU A 52 -6.82 5.29 -4.57
N GLU A 53 -6.29 4.42 -5.41
CA GLU A 53 -6.40 2.97 -5.26
C GLU A 53 -5.22 2.49 -4.42
N VAL A 54 -5.50 1.69 -3.40
CA VAL A 54 -4.52 1.24 -2.41
C VAL A 54 -4.67 -0.23 -2.07
N VAL A 55 -3.55 -0.86 -1.71
CA VAL A 55 -3.50 -2.19 -1.11
C VAL A 55 -2.96 -2.10 0.31
N THR A 56 -3.35 -3.03 1.19
CA THR A 56 -2.96 -2.98 2.61
C THR A 56 -1.65 -3.70 2.86
N ILE A 57 -0.88 -3.19 3.82
CA ILE A 57 0.31 -3.85 4.37
C ILE A 57 -0.07 -4.53 5.68
N THR A 58 0.14 -5.83 5.79
CA THR A 58 -0.19 -6.62 6.98
C THR A 58 1.00 -7.43 7.46
N LYS A 59 0.97 -7.82 8.75
CA LYS A 59 1.94 -8.73 9.37
C LYS A 59 1.44 -10.17 9.42
N THR A 60 0.16 -10.39 9.15
CA THR A 60 -0.51 -11.68 9.36
C THR A 60 -1.33 -12.10 8.15
N PHE A 61 -1.49 -13.41 8.00
CA PHE A 61 -2.36 -14.01 6.98
C PHE A 61 -3.77 -14.18 7.54
N SER A 62 -4.76 -13.90 6.71
CA SER A 62 -6.15 -14.30 6.98
C SER A 62 -6.33 -15.76 6.55
N SER A 63 -7.01 -16.56 7.35
CA SER A 63 -7.37 -17.94 6.98
C SER A 63 -8.39 -18.02 5.85
N LYS A 64 -9.04 -16.90 5.52
CA LYS A 64 -10.09 -16.81 4.48
C LYS A 64 -9.55 -16.37 3.11
N VAL A 65 -8.26 -16.09 3.00
CA VAL A 65 -7.64 -15.46 1.83
C VAL A 65 -6.51 -16.37 1.35
N ASN A 66 -6.38 -16.52 0.03
CA ASN A 66 -5.27 -17.30 -0.54
C ASN A 66 -3.93 -16.66 -0.14
N LYS A 67 -3.00 -17.47 0.37
CA LYS A 67 -1.66 -17.04 0.78
C LYS A 67 -0.87 -16.43 -0.39
N ASP A 68 -1.14 -16.84 -1.62
CA ASP A 68 -0.47 -16.28 -2.82
C ASP A 68 -0.87 -14.83 -3.12
N TRP A 69 -1.96 -14.35 -2.51
CA TRP A 69 -2.39 -12.96 -2.55
C TRP A 69 -1.74 -12.09 -1.48
N TYR A 70 -0.73 -12.62 -0.79
CA TYR A 70 0.13 -11.89 0.13
C TYR A 70 1.55 -11.86 -0.41
N ILE A 71 1.92 -10.73 -0.98
CA ILE A 71 3.25 -10.56 -1.57
C ILE A 71 4.24 -10.19 -0.47
N PRO A 72 5.31 -10.98 -0.25
CA PRO A 72 6.27 -10.69 0.80
C PRO A 72 7.02 -9.39 0.50
N ILE A 73 7.20 -8.58 1.53
CA ILE A 73 8.03 -7.39 1.47
C ILE A 73 9.37 -7.72 2.12
N ALA A 74 10.45 -7.38 1.44
CA ALA A 74 11.80 -7.56 1.93
C ALA A 74 11.93 -6.98 3.37
N PRO A 75 12.66 -7.67 4.27
CA PRO A 75 13.59 -8.76 3.98
C PRO A 75 12.98 -10.18 4.00
N LEU A 76 11.64 -10.33 4.04
CA LEU A 76 11.03 -11.67 3.92
C LEU A 76 11.41 -12.34 2.60
N PRO A 77 11.60 -13.67 2.57
CA PRO A 77 11.97 -14.36 1.35
C PRO A 77 10.89 -14.22 0.27
N LYS A 78 11.35 -14.24 -0.98
CA LYS A 78 10.52 -14.24 -2.17
C LYS A 78 9.51 -15.39 -2.14
N ASN A 79 8.25 -15.11 -2.53
CA ASN A 79 7.23 -16.14 -2.68
C ASN A 79 7.63 -17.06 -3.86
N ARG A 80 7.61 -18.38 -3.64
CA ARG A 80 8.04 -19.37 -4.62
C ARG A 80 7.04 -19.56 -5.76
N GLU A 81 5.75 -19.50 -5.46
CA GLU A 81 4.67 -19.74 -6.42
C GLU A 81 4.50 -18.53 -7.34
N THR A 82 4.42 -17.32 -6.77
CA THR A 82 4.26 -16.09 -7.56
C THR A 82 5.57 -15.55 -8.09
N ASN A 83 6.71 -16.03 -7.58
CA ASN A 83 8.03 -15.49 -7.86
C ASN A 83 8.09 -13.97 -7.64
N MET A 84 7.45 -13.48 -6.56
CA MET A 84 7.40 -12.05 -6.21
C MET A 84 7.97 -11.75 -4.82
N GLN A 85 8.59 -10.58 -4.72
CA GLN A 85 9.03 -9.93 -3.49
C GLN A 85 9.04 -8.42 -3.74
N LEU A 86 8.50 -7.64 -2.80
CA LEU A 86 8.53 -6.18 -2.89
C LEU A 86 9.72 -5.63 -2.11
N HIS A 87 10.36 -4.61 -2.68
CA HIS A 87 11.47 -3.89 -2.06
C HIS A 87 11.15 -2.40 -2.03
N PHE A 88 11.42 -1.77 -0.89
CA PHE A 88 11.41 -0.32 -0.75
C PHE A 88 12.73 0.30 -1.24
N CYS A 89 12.68 1.58 -1.63
CA CYS A 89 13.83 2.41 -1.93
C CYS A 89 14.67 2.59 -0.66
N ASP A 90 16.00 2.54 -0.82
CA ASP A 90 17.07 2.88 0.12
C ASP A 90 16.73 2.81 1.62
N ASP A 91 16.96 1.66 2.24
CA ASP A 91 17.51 1.64 3.61
C ASP A 91 19.03 1.38 3.48
N PRO A 92 19.89 2.31 3.95
CA PRO A 92 21.35 2.18 3.85
C PRO A 92 21.93 1.02 4.67
N TYR A 93 21.13 0.33 5.49
CA TYR A 93 21.53 -0.79 6.34
C TYR A 93 20.78 -2.11 6.03
N GLY A 94 20.03 -2.15 4.93
CA GLY A 94 19.30 -3.35 4.45
C GLY A 94 18.01 -2.99 3.72
N ASP A 95 17.22 -3.97 3.28
CA ASP A 95 15.89 -3.71 2.70
C ASP A 95 14.82 -3.46 3.81
N ARG A 96 15.16 -2.92 5.00
CA ARG A 96 14.20 -2.78 6.11
C ARG A 96 13.49 -1.43 6.05
N GLY A 97 12.70 -1.25 4.99
CA GLY A 97 11.82 -0.08 4.88
C GLY A 97 10.71 -0.04 5.96
N LEU A 98 10.36 -1.20 6.55
CA LEU A 98 9.36 -1.33 7.59
C LEU A 98 9.95 -1.89 8.90
N PRO A 99 9.43 -1.49 10.07
CA PRO A 99 9.90 -1.96 11.37
C PRO A 99 9.62 -3.45 11.65
N PHE A 100 8.82 -4.12 10.81
CA PHE A 100 8.42 -5.50 10.97
C PHE A 100 8.37 -6.22 9.61
N TYR A 101 8.48 -7.54 9.65
CA TYR A 101 8.22 -8.39 8.50
C TYR A 101 6.75 -8.30 8.10
N SER A 102 6.52 -7.96 6.83
CA SER A 102 5.20 -7.59 6.35
C SER A 102 4.95 -8.09 4.94
N TYR A 103 3.68 -8.17 4.57
CA TYR A 103 3.20 -8.56 3.27
C TYR A 103 2.28 -7.46 2.72
N ALA A 104 2.30 -7.26 1.41
CA ALA A 104 1.23 -6.54 0.73
C ALA A 104 0.09 -7.52 0.43
N ARG A 105 -1.10 -7.25 0.96
CA ARG A 105 -2.32 -8.02 0.71
C ARG A 105 -3.01 -7.46 -0.53
N VAL A 106 -3.09 -8.24 -1.60
CA VAL A 106 -3.46 -7.79 -2.95
C VAL A 106 -4.76 -8.39 -3.51
N ASP A 107 -5.46 -9.19 -2.71
CA ASP A 107 -6.78 -9.73 -3.07
C ASP A 107 -7.87 -8.66 -3.16
N GLU A 108 -7.67 -7.53 -2.48
CA GLU A 108 -8.61 -6.43 -2.46
C GLU A 108 -7.88 -5.10 -2.67
N VAL A 109 -8.38 -4.32 -3.62
CA VAL A 109 -7.94 -2.94 -3.87
C VAL A 109 -9.01 -2.01 -3.32
N TYR A 110 -8.60 -1.17 -2.37
CA TYR A 110 -9.49 -0.19 -1.76
C TYR A 110 -9.34 1.17 -2.44
N GLN A 111 -10.41 1.97 -2.43
CA GLN A 111 -10.34 3.37 -2.83
C GLN A 111 -10.43 4.27 -1.60
N VAL A 112 -9.51 5.22 -1.49
CA VAL A 112 -9.44 6.18 -0.38
C VAL A 112 -9.25 7.61 -0.92
N PRO A 113 -9.84 8.64 -0.29
CA PRO A 113 -9.55 10.02 -0.65
C PRO A 113 -8.07 10.36 -0.42
N GLN A 114 -7.51 11.22 -1.26
CA GLN A 114 -6.12 11.64 -1.11
C GLN A 114 -5.87 12.41 0.21
N HIS A 115 -6.83 13.20 0.67
CA HIS A 115 -6.67 14.07 1.86
C HIS A 115 -6.54 13.29 3.18
N VAL A 116 -7.02 12.03 3.24
CA VAL A 116 -6.91 11.22 4.46
C VAL A 116 -5.57 10.49 4.58
N LEU A 117 -4.70 10.60 3.58
CA LEU A 117 -3.40 9.93 3.58
C LEU A 117 -2.37 10.74 4.39
N GLN A 118 -1.81 10.09 5.40
CA GLN A 118 -0.67 10.59 6.15
C GLN A 118 0.61 9.88 5.69
N GLU A 119 1.61 10.66 5.30
CA GLU A 119 2.90 10.12 4.86
C GLU A 119 3.60 9.33 5.96
N VAL A 120 4.19 8.20 5.58
CA VAL A 120 5.09 7.43 6.44
C VAL A 120 6.53 7.78 6.05
N ILE A 121 7.25 8.40 6.98
CA ILE A 121 8.66 8.75 6.82
C ILE A 121 9.51 7.67 7.50
N SER A 122 10.49 7.15 6.78
CA SER A 122 11.53 6.25 7.28
C SER A 122 12.88 6.88 6.97
N TRP A 123 13.77 7.00 7.96
CA TRP A 123 15.13 7.55 7.79
C TRP A 123 15.19 8.87 6.99
N HIS A 124 14.32 9.82 7.34
CA HIS A 124 14.19 11.14 6.68
C HIS A 124 13.77 11.10 5.20
N ARG A 125 13.24 9.98 4.72
CA ARG A 125 12.72 9.81 3.36
C ARG A 125 11.31 9.23 3.38
N HIS A 126 10.55 9.48 2.33
CA HIS A 126 9.26 8.83 2.15
C HIS A 126 9.47 7.34 1.92
N LEU A 127 8.69 6.51 2.61
CA LEU A 127 8.72 5.08 2.37
C LEU A 127 8.04 4.78 1.02
N GLU A 128 8.83 4.32 0.05
CA GLU A 128 8.36 4.11 -1.33
C GLU A 128 8.95 2.83 -1.93
N LEU A 129 8.16 2.09 -2.70
CA LEU A 129 8.61 0.93 -3.46
C LEU A 129 9.64 1.31 -4.54
N LYS A 130 10.67 0.46 -4.71
CA LYS A 130 11.52 0.47 -5.92
C LYS A 130 10.62 0.38 -7.16
N GLN A 131 11.01 1.04 -8.25
CA GLN A 131 10.22 1.04 -9.50
C GLN A 131 9.90 -0.35 -10.02
N SER A 132 10.86 -1.28 -9.97
CA SER A 132 10.64 -2.67 -10.36
C SER A 132 9.59 -3.36 -9.50
N SER A 133 9.65 -3.17 -8.17
CA SER A 133 8.65 -3.71 -7.23
C SER A 133 7.25 -3.14 -7.50
N TYR A 134 7.16 -1.82 -7.72
CA TYR A 134 5.89 -1.18 -8.04
C TYR A 134 5.30 -1.71 -9.35
N ASN A 135 6.10 -1.80 -10.42
CA ASN A 135 5.67 -2.34 -11.70
C ASN A 135 5.22 -3.80 -11.58
N ALA A 136 5.96 -4.64 -10.83
CA ALA A 136 5.58 -6.02 -10.58
C ALA A 136 4.24 -6.11 -9.83
N LEU A 137 4.03 -5.26 -8.82
CA LEU A 137 2.79 -5.20 -8.05
C LEU A 137 1.57 -4.85 -8.92
N ILE A 138 1.65 -3.76 -9.69
CA ILE A 138 0.52 -3.30 -10.51
C ILE A 138 0.23 -4.23 -11.70
N ASN A 139 1.22 -5.00 -12.17
CA ASN A 139 1.00 -6.01 -13.19
C ASN A 139 0.38 -7.28 -12.62
N PHE A 140 0.61 -7.57 -11.33
CA PHE A 140 0.06 -8.76 -10.68
C PHE A 140 -1.40 -8.56 -10.27
N ILE A 141 -1.78 -7.39 -9.74
CA ILE A 141 -3.15 -7.14 -9.24
C ILE A 141 -4.25 -7.47 -10.28
N PRO A 142 -4.17 -7.05 -11.56
CA PRO A 142 -5.18 -7.38 -12.57
C PRO A 142 -5.28 -8.86 -12.92
N THR A 143 -4.26 -9.67 -12.60
CA THR A 143 -4.30 -11.13 -12.85
C THR A 143 -5.14 -11.89 -11.82
N LEU A 144 -5.61 -11.20 -10.78
CA LEU A 144 -6.40 -11.76 -9.69
C LEU A 144 -7.91 -11.55 -9.86
N THR A 145 -8.33 -10.70 -10.81
CA THR A 145 -9.73 -10.44 -11.18
C THR A 145 -10.17 -11.29 -12.36
#